data_AF-A0A7G7VI03-F1
#
_entry.id   AF-A0A7G7VI03-F1
#
_cell.length_a   1.000
_cell.length_b   1.000
_cell.length_c   1.000
_cell.angle_alpha   90.00
_cell.angle_beta   90.00
_cell.angle_gamma   90.00
#
_symmetry.space_group_name_H-M   'P 1'
#
loop_
_entity.id
_entity.type
_entity.pdbx_description
1 polymer ?
#
loop_
_entity_poly.entity_id
_entity_poly.type
_entity_poly.pdbx_seq_one_letter_code
_entity_poly.pdbx_strand_id
1 'polypeptide(L)'
;MTKKWERIETFGGKLVENIIQATARDLLVCAMKSLRDKGFHIVMHGHDEIVLEVPYGVSSVEEICSIMAENPPWAKGLPLKADGYECEFYRKD
;
A
#
# COMPACT_ATOMS: atom_id res chain seq x y z
N MET A 1 9.86 -19.51 16.30
CA MET A 1 11.17 -18.96 15.87
C MET A 1 12.02 -18.69 17.09
N THR A 2 13.24 -19.19 17.09
CA THR A 2 14.27 -18.91 18.11
C THR A 2 14.65 -17.43 18.02
N LYS A 3 14.56 -16.66 19.12
CA LYS A 3 14.96 -15.24 19.17
C LYS A 3 16.50 -15.07 19.17
N LYS A 4 17.23 -15.88 18.40
CA LYS A 4 18.69 -15.92 18.37
C LYS A 4 19.18 -15.53 16.99
N TRP A 5 20.22 -14.70 16.93
CA TRP A 5 20.91 -14.39 15.69
C TRP A 5 21.73 -15.60 15.25
N GLU A 6 21.47 -16.10 14.04
CA GLU A 6 22.19 -17.24 13.46
C GLU A 6 22.37 -17.06 11.96
N ARG A 7 23.32 -17.79 11.38
CA ARG A 7 23.46 -17.85 9.93
C ARG A 7 22.33 -18.71 9.38
N ILE A 8 21.62 -18.19 8.40
CA ILE A 8 20.56 -18.91 7.68
C ILE A 8 21.03 -19.20 6.27
N GLU A 9 20.61 -20.33 5.72
CA GLU A 9 20.79 -20.60 4.30
C GLU A 9 19.92 -19.64 3.46
N THR A 10 20.40 -19.34 2.26
CA THR A 10 19.75 -18.46 1.31
C THR A 10 19.83 -19.04 -0.09
N PHE A 11 18.90 -18.63 -0.95
CA PHE A 11 18.84 -19.01 -2.35
C PHE A 11 18.26 -17.87 -3.17
N GLY A 12 18.44 -17.90 -4.49
CA GLY A 12 18.02 -16.81 -5.38
C GLY A 12 16.56 -16.41 -5.22
N GLY A 13 15.64 -17.38 -5.12
CA GLY A 13 14.21 -17.12 -4.94
C GLY A 13 13.89 -16.32 -3.68
N LYS A 14 14.52 -16.64 -2.54
CA LYS A 14 14.34 -15.89 -1.28
C LYS A 14 14.79 -14.43 -1.39
N LEU A 15 15.87 -14.16 -2.13
CA LEU A 15 16.33 -12.80 -2.36
C LEU A 15 15.36 -12.02 -3.26
N VAL A 16 14.91 -12.64 -4.34
CA VAL A 16 13.96 -12.05 -5.28
C VAL A 16 12.64 -11.72 -4.58
N GLU A 17 12.09 -12.67 -3.82
CA GLU A 17 10.88 -12.49 -3.01
C GLU A 17 11.01 -11.30 -2.06
N ASN A 18 12.10 -11.24 -1.28
CA ASN A 18 12.32 -10.17 -0.31
C ASN A 18 12.44 -8.79 -0.97
N ILE A 19 13.13 -8.70 -2.11
CA ILE A 19 13.30 -7.43 -2.83
C ILE A 19 11.96 -6.95 -3.40
N ILE A 20 11.17 -7.86 -3.98
CA ILE A 20 9.85 -7.52 -4.54
C ILE A 20 8.90 -7.07 -3.43
N GLN A 21 8.82 -7.81 -2.31
CA GLN A 21 7.97 -7.42 -1.18
C GLN A 21 8.40 -6.10 -0.56
N ALA A 22 9.71 -5.85 -0.42
CA ALA A 22 10.22 -4.58 0.08
C ALA A 22 9.83 -3.41 -0.84
N THR A 23 9.96 -3.59 -2.16
CA THR A 23 9.59 -2.58 -3.16
C THR A 23 8.09 -2.30 -3.15
N ALA A 24 7.25 -3.34 -3.06
CA ALA A 24 5.80 -3.20 -2.96
C ALA A 24 5.39 -2.43 -1.70
N ARG A 25 6.02 -2.72 -0.56
CA ARG A 25 5.81 -1.97 0.69
C ARG A 25 6.20 -0.50 0.56
N ASP A 26 7.31 -0.19 -0.08
CA ASP A 26 7.76 1.19 -0.26
C ASP A 26 6.78 1.98 -1.14
N LEU A 27 6.23 1.37 -2.19
CA LEU A 27 5.17 1.96 -3.02
C LEU A 27 3.91 2.26 -2.20
N LEU A 28 3.44 1.29 -1.40
CA LEU A 28 2.27 1.48 -0.54
C LEU A 28 2.48 2.61 0.46
N VAL A 29 3.66 2.65 1.10
CA VAL A 29 3.98 3.71 2.07
C VAL A 29 4.04 5.09 1.40
N CYS A 30 4.51 5.18 0.16
CA CYS A 30 4.44 6.42 -0.61
C CYS A 30 2.98 6.87 -0.82
N ALA A 31 2.09 5.97 -1.27
CA ALA A 31 0.67 6.27 -1.41
C ALA A 31 0.01 6.68 -0.08
N MET A 32 0.31 5.97 1.01
CA MET A 32 -0.18 6.30 2.36
C MET A 32 0.25 7.70 2.81
N LYS A 33 1.48 8.13 2.47
CA LYS A 33 1.95 9.49 2.76
C LYS A 33 1.16 10.52 1.96
N SER A 34 1.01 10.32 0.65
CA SER A 34 0.21 11.22 -0.20
C SER A 34 -1.22 11.37 0.30
N LEU A 35 -1.85 10.27 0.74
CA LEU A 35 -3.20 10.29 1.33
C LEU A 35 -3.25 11.11 2.62
N ARG A 36 -2.28 10.91 3.52
CA ARG A 36 -2.20 11.67 4.79
C ARG A 36 -1.93 13.16 4.56
N ASP A 37 -1.07 13.51 3.61
CA ASP A 37 -0.74 14.89 3.27
C ASP A 37 -1.96 15.63 2.67
N LYS A 38 -2.88 14.89 2.05
CA LYS A 38 -4.19 15.39 1.59
C LYS A 38 -5.28 15.42 2.67
N GLY A 39 -4.97 14.98 3.90
CA GLY A 39 -5.86 15.03 5.04
C GLY A 39 -6.75 13.79 5.24
N PHE A 40 -6.51 12.70 4.49
CA PHE A 40 -7.29 11.47 4.66
C PHE A 40 -6.91 10.71 5.93
N HIS A 41 -7.91 10.16 6.62
CA HIS A 41 -7.72 9.36 7.83
C HIS A 41 -7.62 7.86 7.48
N ILE A 42 -6.40 7.33 7.52
CA ILE A 42 -6.14 5.89 7.33
C ILE A 42 -6.45 5.14 8.63
N VAL A 43 -7.50 4.32 8.62
CA VAL A 43 -7.90 3.49 9.77
C VAL A 43 -7.26 2.11 9.77
N MET A 44 -6.93 1.58 8.59
CA MET A 44 -6.28 0.27 8.44
C MET A 44 -5.47 0.21 7.14
N HIS A 45 -4.44 -0.63 7.12
CA HIS A 45 -3.79 -1.10 5.89
C HIS A 45 -3.37 -2.57 6.05
N GLY A 46 -3.38 -3.34 4.96
CA GLY A 46 -3.00 -4.75 4.98
C GLY A 46 -2.62 -5.22 3.58
N HIS A 47 -1.53 -5.97 3.43
CA HIS A 47 -0.95 -6.27 2.12
C HIS A 47 -0.78 -5.02 1.25
N ASP A 48 -1.58 -4.88 0.19
CA ASP A 48 -1.68 -3.74 -0.73
C ASP A 48 -2.96 -2.91 -0.56
N GLU A 49 -3.78 -3.23 0.43
CA GLU A 49 -5.04 -2.56 0.74
C GLU A 49 -4.87 -1.44 1.77
N ILE A 50 -5.63 -0.36 1.58
CA ILE A 50 -5.76 0.76 2.53
C ILE A 50 -7.25 1.00 2.76
N VAL A 51 -7.64 1.17 4.02
CA VAL A 51 -8.99 1.56 4.41
C VAL A 51 -8.96 2.95 5.02
N LEU A 52 -9.84 3.80 4.51
CA LEU A 52 -9.99 5.20 4.88
C LEU A 52 -11.38 5.44 5.46
N GLU A 53 -11.47 6.28 6.49
CA GLU A 53 -12.73 6.90 6.87
C GLU A 53 -12.79 8.31 6.29
N VAL A 54 -13.82 8.57 5.48
CA VAL A 54 -14.01 9.84 4.78
C VAL A 54 -15.44 10.31 5.01
N PRO A 55 -15.67 11.59 5.38
CA PRO A 55 -17.02 12.12 5.50
C PRO A 55 -17.76 12.10 4.15
N TYR A 56 -19.07 11.86 4.19
CA TYR A 56 -19.90 11.83 2.99
C TYR A 56 -19.76 13.12 2.16
N GLY A 57 -19.53 12.95 0.85
CA GLY A 57 -19.39 14.05 -0.10
C GLY A 57 -18.02 14.74 -0.12
N VAL A 58 -17.01 14.25 0.63
CA VAL A 58 -15.68 14.86 0.68
C VAL A 58 -14.71 14.31 -0.38
N SER A 59 -14.77 13.02 -0.70
CA SER A 59 -13.93 12.36 -1.71
C SER A 59 -14.67 11.19 -2.32
N SER A 60 -14.19 10.72 -3.47
CA SER A 60 -14.67 9.48 -4.10
C SER A 60 -13.60 8.40 -4.14
N VAL A 61 -14.01 7.17 -4.42
CA VAL A 61 -13.11 6.02 -4.61
C VAL A 61 -12.13 6.28 -5.75
N GLU A 62 -12.58 6.91 -6.85
CA GLU A 62 -11.74 7.21 -8.01
C GLU A 62 -10.60 8.17 -7.66
N GLU A 63 -10.87 9.17 -6.81
CA GLU A 63 -9.83 10.08 -6.32
C GLU A 63 -8.77 9.34 -5.49
N ILE A 64 -9.21 8.50 -4.55
CA ILE A 64 -8.32 7.70 -3.71
C ILE A 64 -7.49 6.74 -4.57
N CYS A 65 -8.11 6.03 -5.51
CA CYS A 65 -7.43 5.13 -6.44
C CYS A 65 -6.42 5.89 -7.31
N SER A 66 -6.75 7.11 -7.76
CA SER A 66 -5.81 7.94 -8.50
C SER A 66 -4.58 8.30 -7.67
N ILE A 67 -4.75 8.64 -6.39
CA ILE A 67 -3.65 8.96 -5.47
C ILE A 67 -2.79 7.71 -5.22
N MET A 68 -3.41 6.55 -5.02
CA MET A 68 -2.69 5.29 -4.83
C MET A 68 -1.90 4.86 -6.08
N ALA A 69 -2.34 5.28 -7.27
CA ALA A 69 -1.64 4.99 -8.53
C ALA A 69 -0.50 5.98 -8.86
N GLU A 70 -0.24 6.99 -8.02
CA GLU A 70 0.84 7.94 -8.25
C GLU A 70 2.23 7.30 -8.04
N ASN A 71 3.08 7.38 -9.07
CA ASN A 71 4.45 6.88 -8.97
C ASN A 71 5.34 7.81 -8.12
N PRO A 72 6.12 7.28 -7.16
CA PRO A 72 7.20 8.05 -6.57
C PRO A 72 8.30 8.33 -7.60
N PRO A 73 9.17 9.35 -7.36
CA PRO A 73 10.20 9.77 -8.33
C PRO A 73 11.12 8.65 -8.82
N TRP A 74 11.40 7.66 -7.96
CA TRP A 74 12.27 6.53 -8.26
C TRP A 74 11.58 5.41 -9.06
N ALA A 75 10.23 5.38 -9.12
CA ALA A 75 9.44 4.36 -9.81
C ALA A 75 8.71 4.93 -11.04
N LYS A 76 9.23 6.02 -11.63
CA LYS A 76 8.58 6.71 -12.75
C LYS A 76 8.29 5.74 -13.91
N GLY A 77 7.04 5.73 -14.36
CA GLY A 77 6.59 4.90 -15.48
C GLY A 77 6.24 3.45 -15.12
N LEU A 78 6.33 3.07 -13.84
CA LEU A 78 5.77 1.80 -13.38
C LEU A 78 4.23 1.84 -13.54
N PRO A 79 3.60 0.87 -14.22
CA PRO A 79 2.15 0.89 -14.47
C PRO A 79 1.37 0.53 -13.21
N LEU A 80 1.34 1.44 -12.24
CA LEU A 80 0.56 1.31 -11.02
C LEU A 80 -0.93 1.50 -11.32
N LYS A 81 -1.75 0.66 -10.71
CA LYS A 81 -3.20 0.75 -10.73
C LYS A 81 -3.70 0.41 -9.34
N ALA A 82 -4.75 1.10 -8.92
CA ALA A 82 -5.49 0.79 -7.72
C ALA A 82 -6.95 0.57 -8.11
N ASP A 83 -7.61 -0.32 -7.38
CA ASP A 83 -9.04 -0.57 -7.47
C ASP A 83 -9.60 -0.57 -6.05
N GLY A 84 -10.89 -0.24 -5.92
CA GLY A 84 -11.50 -0.06 -4.60
C GLY A 84 -12.99 0.16 -4.69
N TYR A 85 -13.61 0.28 -3.52
CA TYR A 85 -15.05 0.52 -3.39
C TYR A 85 -15.33 1.32 -2.12
N GLU A 86 -16.52 1.92 -2.06
CA GLU A 86 -17.05 2.58 -0.87
C GLU A 86 -18.09 1.69 -0.18
N CYS A 87 -18.07 1.68 1.15
CA CYS A 87 -19.04 0.96 1.94
C CYS A 87 -19.23 1.61 3.31
N GLU A 88 -20.40 1.44 3.92
CA GLU A 88 -20.70 1.98 5.25
C GLU A 88 -20.06 1.17 6.38
N PHE A 89 -19.64 -0.06 6.09
CA PHE A 89 -19.02 -0.96 7.05
C PHE A 89 -18.03 -1.85 6.32
N TYR A 90 -16.89 -2.12 6.97
CA TYR A 90 -15.84 -2.98 6.40
C TYR A 90 -16.40 -4.33 5.99
N ARG A 91 -16.20 -4.69 4.73
CA ARG A 91 -16.48 -6.01 4.19
C ARG A 91 -15.16 -6.61 3.75
N LYS A 92 -14.90 -7.82 4.20
CA LYS A 92 -13.80 -8.59 3.64
C LYS A 92 -14.35 -9.29 2.41
N ASP A 93 -13.91 -8.87 1.23
CA ASP A 93 -14.03 -9.70 0.03
C ASP A 93 -12.98 -10.84 0.06
#